data_AF-A0A943QNR4-F1
#
_entry.id   AF-A0A943QNR4-F1
#
_cell.length_a   1.000
_cell.length_b   1.000
_cell.length_c   1.000
_cell.angle_alpha   90.00
_cell.angle_beta   90.00
_cell.angle_gamma   90.00
#
_symmetry.space_group_name_H-M   'P 1'
#
loop_
_entity.id
_entity.type
_entity.pdbx_description
1 polymer ?
#
loop_
_entity_poly.entity_id
_entity_poly.type
_entity_poly.pdbx_seq_one_letter_code
_entity_poly.pdbx_strand_id
1 'polypeptide(L)'
;MIYRGVKKYPKMIKEVQPTKHKYDADLTWSAHTDTFRPTLDGHGVDFEINAFKYNLNGTMLLNHQTDSTFETQIKETLNTGVLDAGAYFRAAEELQPQIDWLIKTLGKKPSYWSYAYGQRDHDDFVLNNGLVSRLSSDKEVNYDFSDRLGHPNSSLFNYNVRDNDMTVALKNSETNLQKAIDNKGWFNDFSHWHWAEFYGDKNQWSQFMERQKSLLNNINYVSLGASEAVEYMWLRKQFKRGGLYESGDDLVLLCETINAEKLPYQAIDTTLSVKVDTTGTILEGKDITGPTQIIKTGINQYIVQVPYQKLSGFSTIRLKATDTPNYVTRELPKIKSAALKGTVLNVEMDIPTKLAIFTTDTNAQLYTASVVGRSNIFNTTHSINIRDTTNKDIYIGANSKTKQSILQKV
;
A
#
# COMPACT_ATOMS: atom_id res chain seq x y z
N MET A 1 31.89 6.06 -7.49
CA MET A 1 32.80 7.08 -8.04
C MET A 1 32.35 8.44 -7.51
N ILE A 2 32.97 8.90 -6.42
CA ILE A 2 32.72 10.23 -5.84
C ILE A 2 33.45 11.21 -6.76
N TYR A 3 32.75 12.20 -7.32
CA TYR A 3 33.33 13.25 -8.15
C TYR A 3 34.29 14.12 -7.32
N ARG A 4 35.52 13.64 -7.11
CA ARG A 4 36.68 14.44 -6.70
C ARG A 4 37.08 15.26 -7.93
N GLY A 5 36.46 16.43 -8.13
CA GLY A 5 36.86 17.32 -9.22
C GLY A 5 35.95 18.51 -9.53
N VAL A 6 34.69 18.54 -9.06
CA VAL A 6 33.79 19.68 -9.35
C VAL A 6 33.83 20.69 -8.19
N LYS A 7 34.48 21.83 -8.42
CA LYS A 7 34.72 22.93 -7.46
C LYS A 7 33.48 23.80 -7.14
N LYS A 8 32.29 23.46 -7.63
CA LYS A 8 31.03 24.14 -7.27
C LYS A 8 29.90 23.12 -7.35
N TYR A 9 29.26 22.84 -6.22
CA TYR A 9 27.94 22.24 -6.27
C TYR A 9 27.05 23.18 -7.11
N PRO A 10 26.23 22.67 -8.05
CA PRO A 10 25.23 23.52 -8.70
C PRO A 10 24.44 24.24 -7.61
N LYS A 11 24.14 25.52 -7.81
CA LYS A 11 23.43 26.32 -6.82
C LYS A 11 22.03 25.72 -6.67
N MET A 12 21.68 25.33 -5.45
CA MET A 12 20.30 24.93 -5.14
C MET A 12 19.40 26.14 -5.37
N ILE A 13 18.35 25.96 -6.17
CA ILE A 13 17.41 27.01 -6.55
C ILE A 13 16.29 27.08 -5.51
N LYS A 14 15.77 25.90 -5.15
CA LYS A 14 14.75 25.74 -4.12
C LYS A 14 15.07 24.52 -3.26
N GLU A 15 14.80 24.66 -1.98
CA GLU A 15 14.71 23.52 -1.08
C GLU A 15 13.39 22.77 -1.33
N VAL A 16 13.41 21.45 -1.16
CA VAL A 16 12.20 20.63 -1.21
C VAL A 16 12.14 19.73 0.00
N GLN A 17 10.92 19.34 0.36
CA GLN A 17 10.65 18.47 1.49
C GLN A 17 9.72 17.32 1.06
N PRO A 18 9.90 16.12 1.63
CA PRO A 18 8.93 15.06 1.45
C PRO A 18 7.59 15.44 2.09
N THR A 19 6.51 14.91 1.54
CA THR A 19 5.18 15.05 2.13
C THR A 19 5.08 14.22 3.40
N LYS A 20 4.26 14.66 4.37
CA LYS A 20 4.01 13.91 5.61
C LYS A 20 3.44 12.54 5.28
N HIS A 21 2.29 12.47 4.63
CA HIS A 21 1.76 11.19 4.13
C HIS A 21 2.07 11.05 2.65
N LYS A 22 2.07 9.82 2.13
CA LYS A 22 2.30 9.57 0.71
C LYS A 22 1.28 10.34 -0.14
N TYR A 23 1.74 10.85 -1.29
CA TYR A 23 0.94 11.63 -2.23
C TYR A 23 0.27 12.88 -1.65
N ASP A 24 0.90 13.50 -0.65
CA ASP A 24 0.37 14.69 0.04
C ASP A 24 -1.03 14.50 0.65
N ALA A 25 -1.32 13.29 1.14
CA ALA A 25 -2.52 13.04 1.93
C ALA A 25 -2.44 13.73 3.31
N ASP A 26 -3.61 13.98 3.91
CA ASP A 26 -3.76 14.46 5.28
C ASP A 26 -3.61 13.34 6.32
N LEU A 27 -3.88 12.09 5.94
CA LEU A 27 -3.73 10.93 6.81
C LEU A 27 -3.39 9.66 6.03
N THR A 28 -2.86 8.67 6.74
CA THR A 28 -2.70 7.31 6.22
C THR A 28 -3.68 6.36 6.91
N TRP A 29 -4.33 5.53 6.11
CA TRP A 29 -5.17 4.43 6.57
C TRP A 29 -4.51 3.11 6.19
N SER A 30 -4.44 2.17 7.13
CA SER A 30 -4.06 0.78 6.88
C SER A 30 -4.87 -0.15 7.77
N ALA A 31 -5.18 -1.34 7.26
CA ALA A 31 -5.69 -2.44 8.05
C ALA A 31 -4.93 -3.71 7.69
N HIS A 32 -4.79 -4.60 8.67
CA HIS A 32 -4.03 -5.83 8.48
C HIS A 32 -4.65 -7.00 9.24
N THR A 33 -4.32 -8.20 8.80
CA THR A 33 -4.98 -9.41 9.29
C THR A 33 -4.10 -10.64 9.15
N ASP A 34 -4.47 -11.73 9.83
CA ASP A 34 -3.68 -12.95 9.86
C ASP A 34 -3.85 -13.82 8.62
N THR A 35 -2.74 -14.33 8.08
CA THR A 35 -2.65 -15.46 7.13
C THR A 35 -3.44 -15.31 5.82
N PHE A 36 -3.07 -16.07 4.79
CA PHE A 36 -3.76 -16.02 3.49
C PHE A 36 -4.86 -17.07 3.34
N ARG A 37 -4.79 -18.17 4.10
CA ARG A 37 -5.64 -19.38 4.05
C ARG A 37 -6.94 -19.22 3.20
N PRO A 38 -6.88 -19.53 1.90
CA PRO A 38 -8.03 -19.40 1.00
C PRO A 38 -9.01 -20.58 1.12
N THR A 39 -8.63 -21.70 1.74
CA THR A 39 -9.39 -22.96 1.75
C THR A 39 -10.17 -23.24 3.04
N LEU A 40 -10.17 -22.32 4.01
CA LEU A 40 -11.04 -22.40 5.19
C LEU A 40 -12.30 -21.52 5.06
N ASP A 41 -12.69 -21.18 3.81
CA ASP A 41 -13.82 -20.33 3.38
C ASP A 41 -13.42 -18.99 2.68
N GLY A 42 -12.37 -18.97 1.85
CA GLY A 42 -12.20 -17.88 0.85
C GLY A 42 -11.68 -16.54 1.38
N HIS A 43 -11.02 -16.50 2.53
CA HIS A 43 -10.78 -15.26 3.27
C HIS A 43 -9.80 -14.27 2.65
N GLY A 44 -8.73 -14.75 2.02
CA GLY A 44 -7.87 -13.89 1.22
C GLY A 44 -8.64 -13.23 0.07
N VAL A 45 -9.62 -13.93 -0.50
CA VAL A 45 -10.49 -13.40 -1.56
C VAL A 45 -11.52 -12.41 -1.00
N ASP A 46 -12.13 -12.72 0.15
CA ASP A 46 -13.06 -11.79 0.84
C ASP A 46 -12.36 -10.48 1.23
N PHE A 47 -11.12 -10.54 1.72
CA PHE A 47 -10.35 -9.32 1.99
C PHE A 47 -10.00 -8.56 0.71
N GLU A 48 -9.55 -9.26 -0.34
CA GLU A 48 -9.21 -8.67 -1.64
C GLU A 48 -10.43 -7.95 -2.26
N ILE A 49 -11.59 -8.61 -2.32
CA ILE A 49 -12.79 -8.04 -2.94
C ILE A 49 -13.35 -6.85 -2.15
N ASN A 50 -13.31 -6.89 -0.81
CA ASN A 50 -13.71 -5.74 0.00
C ASN A 50 -12.73 -4.57 -0.11
N ALA A 51 -11.43 -4.85 -0.23
CA ALA A 51 -10.42 -3.81 -0.45
C ALA A 51 -10.69 -3.04 -1.75
N PHE A 52 -11.05 -3.75 -2.84
CA PHE A 52 -11.54 -3.14 -4.08
C PHE A 52 -12.85 -2.36 -3.88
N LYS A 53 -13.85 -2.95 -3.19
CA LYS A 53 -15.18 -2.37 -3.00
C LYS A 53 -15.13 -1.02 -2.29
N TYR A 54 -14.30 -0.90 -1.26
CA TYR A 54 -14.27 0.28 -0.39
C TYR A 54 -13.11 1.24 -0.68
N ASN A 55 -12.24 0.92 -1.64
CA ASN A 55 -10.99 1.66 -1.89
C ASN A 55 -10.11 1.76 -0.63
N LEU A 56 -9.89 0.61 0.00
CA LEU A 56 -9.19 0.44 1.26
C LEU A 56 -8.24 -0.76 1.20
N ASN A 57 -6.99 -0.49 0.79
CA ASN A 57 -5.88 -1.43 0.69
C ASN A 57 -5.45 -1.98 2.06
N GLY A 58 -5.07 -3.25 2.13
CA GLY A 58 -4.73 -3.90 3.39
C GLY A 58 -3.50 -4.81 3.34
N THR A 59 -3.14 -5.38 4.49
CA THR A 59 -1.97 -6.26 4.64
C THR A 59 -2.35 -7.63 5.15
N MET A 60 -1.78 -8.65 4.52
CA MET A 60 -1.87 -10.03 4.99
C MET A 60 -0.59 -10.40 5.72
N LEU A 61 -0.69 -10.76 7.00
CA LEU A 61 0.43 -11.19 7.80
C LEU A 61 0.66 -12.69 7.57
N LEU A 62 1.62 -13.01 6.71
CA LEU A 62 1.83 -14.36 6.21
C LEU A 62 2.72 -15.18 7.14
N ASN A 63 2.41 -16.47 7.29
CA ASN A 63 3.21 -17.44 8.02
C ASN A 63 3.52 -18.65 7.14
N HIS A 64 4.81 -18.96 7.00
CA HIS A 64 5.34 -20.02 6.16
C HIS A 64 4.71 -21.38 6.45
N GLN A 65 4.46 -21.72 7.71
CA GLN A 65 3.87 -23.02 8.07
C GLN A 65 2.44 -23.17 7.56
N THR A 66 1.69 -22.06 7.46
CA THR A 66 0.26 -22.09 7.14
C THR A 66 -0.07 -21.64 5.73
N ASP A 67 0.80 -20.84 5.12
CA ASP A 67 0.51 -20.13 3.86
C ASP A 67 1.39 -20.62 2.69
N SER A 68 2.45 -21.39 2.94
CA SER A 68 3.36 -21.87 1.88
C SER A 68 2.68 -22.75 0.82
N THR A 69 1.60 -23.44 1.17
CA THR A 69 0.78 -24.23 0.24
C THR A 69 -0.01 -23.37 -0.75
N PHE A 70 -0.08 -22.05 -0.54
CA PHE A 70 -0.84 -21.09 -1.36
C PHE A 70 0.06 -20.03 -2.03
N GLU A 71 1.36 -20.32 -2.18
CA GLU A 71 2.37 -19.37 -2.67
C GLU A 71 1.97 -18.71 -4.01
N THR A 72 1.43 -19.47 -4.96
CA THR A 72 1.00 -18.95 -6.27
C THR A 72 -0.16 -17.97 -6.13
N GLN A 73 -1.20 -18.34 -5.36
CA GLN A 73 -2.37 -17.50 -5.15
C GLN A 73 -1.99 -16.21 -4.41
N ILE A 74 -1.13 -16.30 -3.40
CA ILE A 74 -0.58 -15.15 -2.68
C ILE A 74 0.13 -14.22 -3.67
N LYS A 75 1.07 -14.73 -4.47
CA LYS A 75 1.80 -13.93 -5.46
C LYS A 75 0.86 -13.25 -6.44
N GLU A 76 -0.14 -13.96 -6.94
CA GLU A 76 -1.11 -13.42 -7.89
C GLU A 76 -1.98 -12.32 -7.27
N THR A 77 -2.48 -12.51 -6.04
CA THR A 77 -3.27 -11.52 -5.28
C THR A 77 -2.43 -10.28 -4.97
N LEU A 78 -1.23 -10.45 -4.40
CA LEU A 78 -0.34 -9.32 -4.06
C LEU A 78 0.07 -8.53 -5.31
N ASN A 79 0.22 -9.20 -6.46
CA ASN A 79 0.55 -8.55 -7.71
C ASN A 79 -0.57 -7.66 -8.27
N THR A 80 -1.82 -7.76 -7.81
CA THR A 80 -2.88 -6.78 -8.14
C THR A 80 -2.60 -5.42 -7.47
N GLY A 81 -1.88 -5.45 -6.35
CA GLY A 81 -1.45 -4.27 -5.58
C GLY A 81 -2.48 -3.69 -4.63
N VAL A 82 -3.68 -4.29 -4.52
CA VAL A 82 -4.71 -3.86 -3.55
C VAL A 82 -4.43 -4.38 -2.13
N LEU A 83 -3.72 -5.50 -2.03
CA LEU A 83 -3.17 -6.02 -0.78
C LEU A 83 -1.65 -6.00 -0.83
N ASP A 84 -1.01 -5.85 0.32
CA ASP A 84 0.40 -6.15 0.53
C ASP A 84 0.58 -7.25 1.58
N ALA A 85 1.83 -7.57 1.90
CA ALA A 85 2.16 -8.63 2.85
C ALA A 85 3.12 -8.14 3.93
N GLY A 86 2.90 -8.66 5.13
CA GLY A 86 3.83 -8.61 6.26
C GLY A 86 4.17 -10.02 6.73
N ALA A 87 5.01 -10.10 7.76
CA ALA A 87 5.42 -11.36 8.36
C ALA A 87 4.66 -11.64 9.65
N TYR A 88 4.25 -12.90 9.85
CA TYR A 88 3.80 -13.43 11.12
C TYR A 88 4.59 -14.68 11.52
N PHE A 89 5.02 -14.73 12.78
CA PHE A 89 5.66 -15.92 13.36
C PHE A 89 5.22 -16.12 14.82
N ARG A 90 5.33 -17.35 15.31
CA ARG A 90 4.91 -17.74 16.66
C ARG A 90 6.06 -18.06 17.60
N ALA A 91 7.17 -18.56 17.07
CA ALA A 91 8.30 -19.02 17.87
C ALA A 91 9.63 -18.75 17.18
N ALA A 92 10.71 -18.75 17.96
CA ALA A 92 12.07 -18.49 17.49
C ALA A 92 12.54 -19.48 16.40
N GLU A 93 12.11 -20.74 16.48
CA GLU A 93 12.52 -21.75 15.49
C GLU A 93 11.95 -21.50 14.09
N GLU A 94 10.92 -20.65 13.97
CA GLU A 94 10.26 -20.33 12.71
C GLU A 94 10.98 -19.21 11.94
N LEU A 95 11.85 -18.46 12.61
CA LEU A 95 12.33 -17.16 12.16
C LEU A 95 13.10 -17.20 10.84
N GLN A 96 14.07 -18.10 10.69
CA GLN A 96 14.85 -18.18 9.45
C GLN A 96 14.05 -18.78 8.28
N PRO A 97 13.34 -19.92 8.44
CA PRO A 97 12.46 -20.44 7.38
C PRO A 97 11.40 -19.42 6.93
N GLN A 98 10.85 -18.64 7.85
CA GLN A 98 9.89 -17.57 7.56
C GLN A 98 10.50 -16.51 6.64
N ILE A 99 11.73 -16.05 6.91
CA ILE A 99 12.40 -15.06 6.06
C ILE A 99 12.65 -15.61 4.67
N ASP A 100 13.23 -16.81 4.58
CA ASP A 100 13.63 -17.37 3.29
C ASP A 100 12.41 -17.57 2.38
N TRP A 101 11.31 -18.04 2.97
CA TRP A 101 10.05 -18.17 2.26
C TRP A 101 9.45 -16.82 1.85
N LEU A 102 9.47 -15.81 2.72
CA LEU A 102 8.98 -14.48 2.38
C LEU A 102 9.82 -13.80 1.31
N ILE A 103 11.15 -13.94 1.33
CA ILE A 103 12.00 -13.41 0.25
C ILE A 103 11.66 -14.09 -1.07
N LYS A 104 11.49 -15.42 -1.08
CA LYS A 104 11.07 -16.17 -2.27
C LYS A 104 9.67 -15.74 -2.75
N THR A 105 8.78 -15.42 -1.83
CA THR A 105 7.37 -15.12 -2.13
C THR A 105 7.15 -13.68 -2.55
N LEU A 106 7.72 -12.74 -1.81
CA LEU A 106 7.57 -11.29 -1.99
C LEU A 106 8.66 -10.67 -2.88
N GLY A 107 9.74 -11.39 -3.15
CA GLY A 107 10.92 -10.86 -3.84
C GLY A 107 11.76 -9.90 -2.99
N LYS A 108 11.41 -9.73 -1.71
CA LYS A 108 12.04 -8.81 -0.77
C LYS A 108 11.91 -9.28 0.68
N LYS A 109 12.73 -8.73 1.57
CA LYS A 109 12.54 -8.92 3.02
C LYS A 109 11.24 -8.21 3.47
N PRO A 110 10.48 -8.79 4.40
CA PRO A 110 9.29 -8.13 4.95
C PRO A 110 9.65 -6.87 5.75
N SER A 111 8.93 -5.79 5.49
CA SER A 111 9.10 -4.51 6.20
C SER A 111 8.34 -4.49 7.52
N TYR A 112 7.14 -5.08 7.54
CA TYR A 112 6.23 -5.11 8.67
C TYR A 112 6.14 -6.50 9.28
N TRP A 113 6.34 -6.58 10.59
CA TRP A 113 6.33 -7.83 11.35
C TRP A 113 5.27 -7.79 12.45
N SER A 114 4.64 -8.93 12.69
CA SER A 114 3.77 -9.20 13.83
C SER A 114 4.20 -10.54 14.43
N TYR A 115 4.24 -10.65 15.75
CA TYR A 115 4.57 -11.92 16.41
C TYR A 115 3.76 -12.12 17.68
N ALA A 116 3.67 -13.39 18.09
CA ALA A 116 2.79 -13.84 19.14
C ALA A 116 2.91 -13.01 20.43
N TYR A 117 1.77 -12.45 20.85
CA TYR A 117 1.54 -11.75 22.13
C TYR A 117 2.42 -10.52 22.41
N GLY A 118 3.10 -9.95 21.41
CA GLY A 118 3.95 -8.77 21.61
C GLY A 118 5.17 -9.01 22.50
N GLN A 119 5.65 -10.26 22.58
CA GLN A 119 6.87 -10.63 23.31
C GLN A 119 8.12 -9.98 22.70
N ARG A 120 8.81 -9.11 23.44
CA ARG A 120 9.98 -8.36 22.94
C ARG A 120 11.26 -9.19 22.78
N ASP A 121 11.19 -10.49 23.05
CA ASP A 121 12.34 -11.41 23.03
C ASP A 121 12.92 -11.63 21.63
N HIS A 122 12.27 -11.10 20.58
CA HIS A 122 12.69 -11.21 19.18
C HIS A 122 12.95 -9.86 18.50
N ASP A 123 12.97 -8.77 19.26
CA ASP A 123 13.18 -7.40 18.75
C ASP A 123 14.48 -7.28 17.93
N ASP A 124 15.59 -7.86 18.42
CA ASP A 124 16.88 -7.84 17.71
C ASP A 124 16.81 -8.58 16.37
N PHE A 125 16.09 -9.70 16.31
CA PHE A 125 15.91 -10.44 15.05
C PHE A 125 15.10 -9.63 14.04
N VAL A 126 14.00 -9.01 14.49
CA VAL A 126 13.17 -8.15 13.64
C VAL A 126 13.97 -6.94 13.16
N LEU A 127 14.74 -6.27 14.01
CA LEU A 127 15.58 -5.13 13.62
C LEU A 127 16.67 -5.50 12.61
N ASN A 128 17.15 -6.74 12.64
CA ASN A 128 18.14 -7.24 11.69
C ASN A 128 17.53 -7.62 10.33
N ASN A 129 16.21 -7.86 10.26
CA ASN A 129 15.56 -8.46 9.09
C ASN A 129 14.35 -7.70 8.55
N GLY A 130 13.86 -6.70 9.27
CA GLY A 130 12.72 -5.87 8.92
C GLY A 130 12.96 -4.41 9.25
N LEU A 131 11.90 -3.61 9.11
CA LEU A 131 11.91 -2.21 9.53
C LEU A 131 11.29 -2.04 10.90
N VAL A 132 10.15 -2.68 11.14
CA VAL A 132 9.41 -2.53 12.39
C VAL A 132 8.69 -3.79 12.82
N SER A 133 8.41 -3.83 14.12
CA SER A 133 7.48 -4.77 14.74
C SER A 133 6.20 -4.07 15.19
N ARG A 134 5.06 -4.71 14.97
CA ARG A 134 3.79 -4.37 15.58
C ARG A 134 3.82 -4.64 17.09
N LEU A 135 3.42 -3.64 17.88
CA LEU A 135 2.92 -3.86 19.24
C LEU A 135 1.42 -3.54 19.32
N SER A 136 0.69 -4.34 20.09
CA SER A 136 -0.70 -4.02 20.46
C SER A 136 -0.66 -2.95 21.55
N SER A 137 -0.92 -1.70 21.19
CA SER A 137 -0.82 -0.53 22.07
C SER A 137 -1.80 0.55 21.59
N ASP A 138 -2.48 1.21 22.53
CA ASP A 138 -3.47 2.27 22.30
C ASP A 138 -2.94 3.68 22.64
N LYS A 139 -1.64 3.81 22.94
CA LYS A 139 -1.06 5.03 23.55
C LYS A 139 -0.57 6.13 22.58
N GLU A 140 -0.15 5.78 21.37
CA GLU A 140 0.34 6.68 20.31
C GLU A 140 -0.75 7.03 19.28
N VAL A 141 -0.87 8.32 18.94
CA VAL A 141 -1.81 8.83 17.90
C VAL A 141 -1.09 9.48 16.71
N ASN A 142 0.24 9.50 16.75
CA ASN A 142 1.07 10.17 15.76
C ASN A 142 1.41 9.23 14.60
N TYR A 143 1.63 9.82 13.42
CA TYR A 143 2.15 9.05 12.29
C TYR A 143 3.56 8.55 12.62
N ASP A 144 4.45 9.41 13.14
CA ASP A 144 5.85 9.10 13.45
C ASP A 144 6.06 8.07 14.57
N PHE A 145 7.01 7.15 14.38
CA PHE A 145 7.49 6.26 15.43
C PHE A 145 8.14 7.01 16.60
N SER A 146 7.90 6.56 17.84
CA SER A 146 8.59 7.05 19.03
C SER A 146 9.94 6.38 19.30
N ASP A 147 10.22 5.19 18.73
CA ASP A 147 11.48 4.46 18.89
C ASP A 147 12.00 3.78 17.60
N ARG A 148 13.13 3.07 17.72
CA ARG A 148 13.85 2.41 16.61
C ARG A 148 13.15 1.14 16.12
N LEU A 149 12.42 0.44 16.98
CA LEU A 149 11.58 -0.68 16.60
C LEU A 149 10.33 -0.23 15.88
N GLY A 150 10.03 1.06 15.99
CA GLY A 150 9.02 1.73 15.21
C GLY A 150 7.69 1.07 15.39
N HIS A 151 7.25 0.88 16.63
CA HIS A 151 5.99 0.21 16.93
C HIS A 151 4.82 1.08 16.46
N PRO A 152 4.23 0.82 15.27
CA PRO A 152 3.08 1.60 14.89
C PRO A 152 1.94 1.10 15.77
N ASN A 153 1.31 2.06 16.41
CA ASN A 153 0.11 1.78 17.16
C ASN A 153 -0.90 1.09 16.25
N SER A 154 -1.41 -0.05 16.69
CA SER A 154 -2.54 -0.69 16.03
C SER A 154 -3.73 -0.61 16.95
N SER A 155 -4.82 0.02 16.49
CA SER A 155 -6.11 -0.31 17.07
C SER A 155 -6.41 -1.79 16.78
N LEU A 156 -7.15 -2.40 17.69
CA LEU A 156 -7.45 -3.81 17.62
C LEU A 156 -8.95 -3.92 17.34
N PHE A 157 -9.34 -4.10 16.08
CA PHE A 157 -10.68 -4.57 15.71
C PHE A 157 -10.75 -6.07 15.99
N ASN A 158 -11.01 -6.40 17.26
CA ASN A 158 -10.94 -7.76 17.75
C ASN A 158 -12.25 -8.19 18.38
N TYR A 159 -13.21 -8.37 17.48
CA TYR A 159 -14.43 -9.10 17.79
C TYR A 159 -14.05 -10.51 18.28
N ASN A 160 -14.49 -10.85 19.50
CA ASN A 160 -14.39 -12.16 20.17
C ASN A 160 -13.10 -12.56 20.90
N VAL A 161 -12.04 -11.74 20.92
CA VAL A 161 -10.91 -11.95 21.86
C VAL A 161 -10.85 -10.84 22.91
N ARG A 162 -11.18 -9.60 22.53
CA ARG A 162 -11.15 -8.45 23.45
C ARG A 162 -12.53 -7.84 23.68
N ASP A 163 -13.25 -7.54 22.60
CA ASP A 163 -14.44 -6.69 22.68
C ASP A 163 -15.75 -7.49 22.82
N ASN A 164 -15.73 -8.81 22.55
CA ASN A 164 -16.85 -9.79 22.66
C ASN A 164 -18.20 -9.38 22.02
N ASP A 165 -18.25 -8.24 21.33
CA ASP A 165 -19.43 -7.67 20.67
C ASP A 165 -18.97 -6.92 19.41
N MET A 166 -19.64 -7.18 18.28
CA MET A 166 -19.28 -6.63 16.97
C MET A 166 -19.53 -5.12 16.92
N THR A 167 -20.62 -4.66 17.52
CA THR A 167 -20.98 -3.24 17.57
C THR A 167 -19.94 -2.47 18.37
N VAL A 168 -19.49 -3.01 19.50
CA VAL A 168 -18.42 -2.43 20.33
C VAL A 168 -17.11 -2.40 19.55
N ALA A 169 -16.72 -3.51 18.91
CA ALA A 169 -15.49 -3.58 18.12
C ALA A 169 -15.50 -2.55 16.97
N LEU A 170 -16.60 -2.45 16.22
CA LEU A 170 -16.77 -1.47 15.15
C LEU A 170 -16.70 -0.03 15.69
N LYS A 171 -17.36 0.25 16.83
CA LYS A 171 -17.35 1.58 17.46
C LYS A 171 -15.95 1.98 17.95
N ASN A 172 -15.20 1.02 18.50
CA ASN A 172 -13.81 1.24 18.91
C ASN A 172 -12.92 1.57 17.71
N SER A 173 -13.06 0.85 16.60
CA SER A 173 -12.35 1.14 15.35
C SER A 173 -12.69 2.54 14.82
N GLU A 174 -13.98 2.88 14.73
CA GLU A 174 -14.44 4.22 14.29
C GLU A 174 -13.84 5.32 15.16
N THR A 175 -13.83 5.12 16.48
CA THR A 175 -13.26 6.08 17.44
C THR A 175 -11.77 6.28 17.21
N ASN A 176 -11.03 5.20 16.92
CA ASN A 176 -9.60 5.28 16.65
C ASN A 176 -9.30 5.90 15.28
N LEU A 177 -10.13 5.63 14.26
CA LEU A 177 -10.03 6.33 12.98
C LEU A 177 -10.31 7.82 13.14
N GLN A 178 -11.32 8.20 13.92
CA GLN A 178 -11.61 9.61 14.18
C GLN A 178 -10.41 10.31 14.85
N LYS A 179 -9.77 9.67 15.85
CA LYS A 179 -8.53 10.20 16.45
C LYS A 179 -7.43 10.39 15.40
N ALA A 180 -7.27 9.45 14.46
CA ALA A 180 -6.27 9.58 13.40
C ALA A 180 -6.61 10.70 12.41
N ILE A 181 -7.90 10.90 12.10
CA ILE A 181 -8.38 12.03 11.30
C ILE A 181 -8.05 13.35 11.99
N ASP A 182 -8.45 13.50 13.27
CA ASP A 182 -8.26 14.72 14.05
C ASP A 182 -6.78 15.09 14.19
N ASN A 183 -5.91 14.09 14.33
CA ASN A 183 -4.46 14.27 14.47
C ASN A 183 -3.70 14.33 13.14
N LYS A 184 -4.38 14.20 11.99
CA LYS A 184 -3.74 14.04 10.67
C LYS A 184 -2.65 12.96 10.73
N GLY A 185 -3.02 11.80 11.28
CA GLY A 185 -2.13 10.77 11.76
C GLY A 185 -2.15 9.51 10.91
N TRP A 186 -1.82 8.39 11.55
CA TRP A 186 -1.95 7.06 10.97
C TRP A 186 -3.06 6.29 11.68
N PHE A 187 -4.08 5.87 10.94
CA PHE A 187 -4.94 4.78 11.39
C PHE A 187 -4.35 3.45 10.93
N ASN A 188 -4.03 2.58 11.88
CA ASN A 188 -3.58 1.23 11.61
C ASN A 188 -4.40 0.30 12.49
N ASP A 189 -5.07 -0.68 11.89
CA ASP A 189 -5.90 -1.61 12.66
C ASP A 189 -5.59 -3.08 12.32
N PHE A 190 -5.73 -3.93 13.33
CA PHE A 190 -5.54 -5.37 13.22
C PHE A 190 -6.81 -6.15 13.58
N SER A 191 -7.12 -7.16 12.75
CA SER A 191 -8.18 -8.11 13.01
C SER A 191 -7.73 -9.57 12.90
N HIS A 192 -8.21 -10.44 13.80
CA HIS A 192 -8.05 -11.89 13.72
C HIS A 192 -9.24 -12.50 12.95
N TRP A 193 -9.24 -12.42 11.62
CA TRP A 193 -10.43 -12.72 10.82
C TRP A 193 -10.87 -14.18 10.91
N HIS A 194 -9.97 -15.13 11.18
CA HIS A 194 -10.28 -16.57 11.23
C HIS A 194 -11.31 -16.94 12.30
N TRP A 195 -11.59 -16.03 13.22
CA TRP A 195 -12.67 -16.16 14.18
C TRP A 195 -14.07 -15.93 13.57
N ALA A 196 -14.20 -15.22 12.45
CA ALA A 196 -15.49 -14.92 11.83
C ALA A 196 -16.33 -16.16 11.53
N GLU A 197 -15.68 -17.27 11.15
CA GLU A 197 -16.32 -18.56 10.91
C GLU A 197 -16.91 -19.15 12.21
N PHE A 198 -16.17 -19.09 13.32
CA PHE A 198 -16.57 -19.66 14.61
C PHE A 198 -17.71 -18.90 15.28
N TYR A 199 -17.90 -17.62 14.92
CA TYR A 199 -18.89 -16.74 15.56
C TYR A 199 -20.05 -16.34 14.65
N GLY A 200 -20.10 -16.83 13.40
CA GLY A 200 -21.31 -16.87 12.56
C GLY A 200 -21.59 -15.66 11.67
N ASP A 201 -20.84 -14.55 11.78
CA ASP A 201 -20.96 -13.41 10.86
C ASP A 201 -19.79 -13.38 9.88
N LYS A 202 -20.03 -13.74 8.61
CA LYS A 202 -19.03 -13.75 7.54
C LYS A 202 -18.87 -12.38 6.84
N ASN A 203 -19.66 -11.36 7.18
CA ASN A 203 -19.63 -10.03 6.55
C ASN A 203 -18.72 -9.02 7.26
N GLN A 204 -17.85 -9.45 8.18
CA GLN A 204 -17.13 -8.55 9.08
C GLN A 204 -16.24 -7.54 8.34
N TRP A 205 -15.55 -7.98 7.28
CA TRP A 205 -14.73 -7.10 6.45
C TRP A 205 -15.55 -6.02 5.77
N SER A 206 -16.68 -6.41 5.19
CA SER A 206 -17.57 -5.46 4.53
C SER A 206 -18.11 -4.44 5.54
N GLN A 207 -18.56 -4.86 6.72
CA GLN A 207 -19.08 -3.96 7.75
C GLN A 207 -18.01 -3.02 8.31
N PHE A 208 -16.82 -3.55 8.59
CA PHE A 208 -15.67 -2.77 9.07
C PHE A 208 -15.26 -1.71 8.04
N MET A 209 -15.00 -2.12 6.80
CA MET A 209 -14.54 -1.22 5.74
C MET A 209 -15.58 -0.19 5.34
N GLU A 210 -16.87 -0.55 5.32
CA GLU A 210 -17.95 0.40 5.06
C GLU A 210 -17.97 1.53 6.08
N ARG A 211 -17.89 1.18 7.37
CA ARG A 211 -17.85 2.16 8.45
C ARG A 211 -16.62 3.04 8.38
N GLN A 212 -15.43 2.45 8.15
CA GLN A 212 -14.21 3.23 7.97
C GLN A 212 -14.32 4.17 6.76
N LYS A 213 -14.82 3.68 5.63
CA LYS A 213 -14.98 4.45 4.40
C LYS A 213 -15.95 5.62 4.58
N SER A 214 -17.04 5.43 5.31
CA SER A 214 -18.01 6.50 5.57
C SER A 214 -17.39 7.71 6.30
N LEU A 215 -16.50 7.47 7.27
CA LEU A 215 -15.74 8.51 7.99
C LEU A 215 -14.71 9.23 7.09
N LEU A 216 -14.25 8.57 6.03
CA LEU A 216 -13.21 9.08 5.13
C LEU A 216 -13.75 9.86 3.92
N ASN A 217 -15.07 9.94 3.71
CA ASN A 217 -15.67 10.46 2.47
C ASN A 217 -15.23 11.87 2.08
N ASN A 218 -14.93 12.75 3.05
CA ASN A 218 -14.49 14.13 2.80
C ASN A 218 -13.03 14.38 3.23
N ILE A 219 -12.26 13.31 3.43
CA ILE A 219 -10.89 13.41 3.90
C ILE A 219 -9.94 13.04 2.76
N ASN A 220 -8.89 13.85 2.56
CA ASN A 220 -7.81 13.49 1.66
C ASN A 220 -6.91 12.44 2.33
N TYR A 221 -7.31 11.17 2.33
CA TYR A 221 -6.55 10.08 2.93
C TYR A 221 -5.78 9.30 1.87
N VAL A 222 -4.68 8.64 2.25
CA VAL A 222 -4.07 7.58 1.45
C VAL A 222 -4.29 6.25 2.16
N SER A 223 -4.83 5.27 1.44
CA SER A 223 -4.92 3.90 1.94
C SER A 223 -3.71 3.09 1.43
N LEU A 224 -2.90 2.60 2.36
CA LEU A 224 -1.70 1.81 2.09
C LEU A 224 -1.79 0.53 2.91
N GLY A 225 -1.18 -0.54 2.42
CA GLY A 225 -0.86 -1.65 3.31
C GLY A 225 0.19 -1.21 4.35
N ALA A 226 0.17 -1.83 5.52
CA ALA A 226 1.03 -1.53 6.65
C ALA A 226 2.52 -1.63 6.29
N SER A 227 2.93 -2.60 5.47
CA SER A 227 4.33 -2.69 5.00
C SER A 227 4.74 -1.45 4.22
N GLU A 228 3.94 -1.01 3.26
CA GLU A 228 4.24 0.19 2.49
C GLU A 228 4.18 1.47 3.34
N ALA A 229 3.22 1.59 4.25
CA ALA A 229 3.10 2.74 5.15
C ALA A 229 4.34 2.90 6.03
N VAL A 230 4.83 1.80 6.61
CA VAL A 230 6.07 1.76 7.39
C VAL A 230 7.28 2.14 6.55
N GLU A 231 7.42 1.55 5.36
CA GLU A 231 8.52 1.87 4.46
C GLU A 231 8.54 3.37 4.13
N TYR A 232 7.36 3.94 3.84
CA TYR A 232 7.25 5.35 3.48
C TYR A 232 7.67 6.26 4.62
N MET A 233 7.15 5.99 5.82
CA MET A 233 7.52 6.75 7.00
C MET A 233 9.00 6.65 7.31
N TRP A 234 9.53 5.43 7.24
CA TRP A 234 10.92 5.18 7.55
C TRP A 234 11.83 5.91 6.55
N LEU A 235 11.53 5.85 5.24
CA LEU A 235 12.22 6.64 4.22
C LEU A 235 12.18 8.14 4.52
N ARG A 236 11.02 8.66 4.92
CA ARG A 236 10.87 10.08 5.30
C ARG A 236 11.77 10.44 6.48
N LYS A 237 11.89 9.58 7.50
CA LYS A 237 12.81 9.81 8.63
C LYS A 237 14.28 9.77 8.23
N GLN A 238 14.61 9.06 7.14
CA GLN A 238 15.98 9.06 6.62
C GLN A 238 16.28 10.27 5.75
N PHE A 239 15.28 11.03 5.30
CA PHE A 239 15.50 12.24 4.51
C PHE A 239 16.33 13.26 5.30
N LYS A 240 17.42 13.71 4.70
CA LYS A 240 18.34 14.68 5.29
C LYS A 240 18.11 16.08 4.73
N ARG A 241 18.09 16.18 3.40
CA ARG A 241 17.87 17.42 2.66
C ARG A 241 17.49 17.10 1.22
N GLY A 242 16.82 18.03 0.56
CA GLY A 242 16.52 17.92 -0.85
C GLY A 242 16.49 19.29 -1.50
N GLY A 243 16.76 19.33 -2.80
CA GLY A 243 16.67 20.57 -3.54
C GLY A 243 16.48 20.37 -5.04
N LEU A 244 16.06 21.46 -5.68
CA LEU A 244 15.97 21.60 -7.12
C LEU A 244 17.19 22.35 -7.63
N TYR A 245 17.74 21.85 -8.73
CA TYR A 245 18.95 22.37 -9.38
C TYR A 245 18.71 22.43 -10.89
N GLU A 246 19.18 23.49 -11.53
CA GLU A 246 19.17 23.55 -13.00
C GLU A 246 20.44 22.91 -13.56
N SER A 247 20.26 22.11 -14.60
CA SER A 247 21.34 21.43 -15.32
C SER A 247 21.01 21.36 -16.81
N GLY A 248 21.47 22.37 -17.56
CA GLY A 248 21.05 22.55 -18.95
C GLY A 248 19.54 22.85 -19.00
N ASP A 249 18.81 22.08 -19.80
CA ASP A 249 17.35 22.20 -19.94
C ASP A 249 16.57 21.32 -18.94
N ASP A 250 17.27 20.65 -18.03
CA ASP A 250 16.67 19.78 -17.02
C ASP A 250 16.57 20.49 -15.66
N LEU A 251 15.43 20.28 -14.98
CA LEU A 251 15.30 20.54 -13.55
C LEU A 251 15.61 19.24 -12.80
N VAL A 252 16.67 19.25 -11.99
CA VAL A 252 17.15 18.09 -11.25
C VAL A 252 16.66 18.16 -9.81
N LEU A 253 15.80 17.21 -9.45
CA LEU A 253 15.41 16.94 -8.07
C LEU A 253 16.43 15.99 -7.44
N LEU A 254 17.10 16.46 -6.38
CA LEU A 254 18.06 15.66 -5.61
C LEU A 254 17.58 15.53 -4.17
N CYS A 255 17.52 14.31 -3.65
CA CYS A 255 17.20 14.00 -2.26
C CYS A 255 18.34 13.23 -1.60
N GLU A 256 18.87 13.74 -0.49
CA GLU A 256 19.90 13.11 0.34
C GLU A 256 19.28 12.44 1.57
N THR A 257 19.92 11.38 2.06
CA THR A 257 19.53 10.67 3.27
C THR A 257 20.64 10.50 4.30
N ILE A 258 20.27 10.44 5.58
CA ILE A 258 21.18 10.47 6.73
C ILE A 258 22.00 9.17 6.87
N ASN A 259 21.41 7.99 6.66
CA ASN A 259 22.01 6.70 7.07
C ASN A 259 22.17 5.68 5.94
N ALA A 260 22.66 6.08 4.76
CA ALA A 260 22.74 5.23 3.58
C ALA A 260 23.43 3.86 3.76
N GLU A 261 24.25 3.64 4.79
CA GLU A 261 24.97 2.36 4.98
C GLU A 261 24.24 1.36 5.90
N LYS A 262 23.22 1.81 6.65
CA LYS A 262 22.48 0.98 7.62
C LYS A 262 21.05 0.66 7.18
N LEU A 263 20.71 0.99 5.93
CA LEU A 263 19.35 0.80 5.47
C LEU A 263 19.17 -0.66 5.07
N PRO A 264 18.16 -1.37 5.59
CA PRO A 264 17.84 -2.70 5.09
C PRO A 264 17.15 -2.54 3.73
N TYR A 265 17.91 -2.11 2.72
CA TYR A 265 17.48 -1.86 1.33
C TYR A 265 16.84 -3.07 0.65
N GLN A 266 17.00 -4.25 1.24
CA GLN A 266 16.35 -5.47 0.79
C GLN A 266 14.86 -5.53 1.16
N ALA A 267 14.35 -4.61 1.99
CA ALA A 267 12.94 -4.56 2.40
C ALA A 267 12.12 -3.44 1.74
N ILE A 268 12.76 -2.33 1.35
CA ILE A 268 12.06 -1.14 0.86
C ILE A 268 11.86 -1.20 -0.66
N ASP A 269 10.60 -1.14 -1.08
CA ASP A 269 10.19 -1.04 -2.50
C ASP A 269 9.20 0.13 -2.74
N THR A 270 9.01 0.98 -1.74
CA THR A 270 8.22 2.22 -1.87
C THR A 270 9.06 3.42 -2.33
N THR A 271 8.36 4.51 -2.63
CA THR A 271 8.93 5.79 -3.08
C THR A 271 8.64 6.91 -2.11
N LEU A 272 9.54 7.87 -2.01
CA LEU A 272 9.32 9.12 -1.26
C LEU A 272 8.47 10.08 -2.12
N SER A 273 7.43 10.67 -1.56
CA SER A 273 6.62 11.69 -2.24
C SER A 273 7.20 13.06 -1.92
N VAL A 274 7.66 13.81 -2.93
CA VAL A 274 8.31 15.11 -2.73
C VAL A 274 7.52 16.19 -3.45
N LYS A 275 7.23 17.30 -2.75
CA LYS A 275 6.61 18.48 -3.35
C LYS A 275 7.63 19.21 -4.22
N VAL A 276 7.27 19.45 -5.47
CA VAL A 276 8.08 20.19 -6.45
C VAL A 276 7.25 21.36 -6.94
N ASP A 277 7.78 22.57 -6.73
CA ASP A 277 7.23 23.81 -7.27
C ASP A 277 8.20 24.39 -8.31
N THR A 278 7.80 24.38 -9.58
CA THR A 278 8.62 24.83 -10.71
C THR A 278 8.56 26.34 -10.95
N THR A 279 7.82 27.12 -10.16
CA THR A 279 7.77 28.59 -10.29
C THR A 279 9.16 29.20 -10.14
N GLY A 280 9.58 30.12 -11.02
CA GLY A 280 10.92 30.70 -11.00
C GLY A 280 12.04 29.74 -11.39
N THR A 281 11.72 28.63 -12.06
CA THR A 281 12.69 27.70 -12.66
C THR A 281 12.53 27.67 -14.19
N ILE A 282 13.47 27.05 -14.91
CA ILE A 282 13.35 26.83 -16.37
C ILE A 282 12.09 26.04 -16.82
N LEU A 283 11.40 25.37 -15.89
CA LEU A 283 10.16 24.61 -16.14
C LEU A 283 8.89 25.34 -15.66
N GLU A 284 8.99 26.62 -15.30
CA GLU A 284 7.81 27.42 -14.97
C GLU A 284 6.84 27.50 -16.16
N GLY A 285 5.54 27.31 -15.87
CA GLY A 285 4.46 27.36 -16.86
C GLY A 285 4.39 26.16 -17.81
N LYS A 286 5.30 25.18 -17.67
CA LYS A 286 5.40 24.01 -18.56
C LYS A 286 4.90 22.75 -17.87
N ASP A 287 4.33 21.85 -18.66
CA ASP A 287 4.13 20.46 -18.25
C ASP A 287 5.47 19.74 -18.18
N ILE A 288 5.57 18.77 -17.26
CA ILE A 288 6.81 18.05 -16.96
C ILE A 288 6.69 16.55 -17.18
N THR A 289 7.81 15.92 -17.52
CA THR A 289 7.98 14.46 -17.54
C THR A 289 9.26 14.06 -16.81
N GLY A 290 9.32 12.80 -16.40
CA GLY A 290 10.46 12.23 -15.70
C GLY A 290 10.41 10.70 -15.70
N PRO A 291 11.46 10.04 -15.18
CA PRO A 291 11.56 8.58 -15.15
C PRO A 291 10.63 7.92 -14.12
N THR A 292 9.87 8.70 -13.35
CA THR A 292 9.07 8.21 -12.22
C THR A 292 7.63 8.73 -12.28
N GLN A 293 6.80 8.26 -11.37
CA GLN A 293 5.43 8.74 -11.24
C GLN A 293 5.42 10.20 -10.80
N ILE A 294 4.61 11.01 -11.49
CA ILE A 294 4.40 12.43 -11.19
C ILE A 294 2.88 12.65 -11.08
N ILE A 295 2.46 13.32 -10.00
CA ILE A 295 1.09 13.82 -9.84
C ILE A 295 1.14 15.33 -10.01
N LYS A 296 0.34 15.89 -10.91
CA LYS A 296 0.15 17.34 -11.02
C LYS A 296 -0.94 17.76 -10.04
N THR A 297 -0.60 18.62 -9.08
CA THR A 297 -1.53 19.10 -8.04
C THR A 297 -1.98 20.53 -8.27
N GLY A 298 -1.33 21.27 -9.16
CA GLY A 298 -1.69 22.63 -9.53
C GLY A 298 -0.79 23.19 -10.62
N ILE A 299 -0.93 24.48 -10.90
CA ILE A 299 -0.02 25.22 -11.78
C ILE A 299 1.37 25.21 -11.13
N ASN A 300 2.40 24.76 -11.87
CA ASN A 300 3.78 24.59 -11.40
C ASN A 300 3.97 23.64 -10.21
N GLN A 301 2.92 23.00 -9.69
CA GLN A 301 2.96 22.21 -8.47
C GLN A 301 2.76 20.73 -8.76
N TYR A 302 3.70 19.93 -8.27
CA TYR A 302 3.78 18.51 -8.53
C TYR A 302 4.16 17.72 -7.29
N ILE A 303 3.70 16.48 -7.19
CA ILE A 303 4.27 15.47 -6.30
C ILE A 303 5.05 14.48 -7.15
N VAL A 304 6.36 14.45 -6.97
CA VAL A 304 7.26 13.53 -7.68
C VAL A 304 7.58 12.35 -6.77
N GLN A 305 7.37 11.14 -7.27
CA GLN A 305 7.78 9.92 -6.58
C GLN A 305 9.27 9.70 -6.79
N VAL A 306 10.04 9.75 -5.71
CA VAL A 306 11.49 9.57 -5.70
C VAL A 306 11.79 8.15 -5.21
N PRO A 307 12.15 7.21 -6.10
CA PRO A 307 12.65 5.91 -5.71
C PRO A 307 13.96 6.07 -4.96
N TYR A 308 14.13 5.23 -3.96
CA TYR A 308 15.27 5.32 -3.08
C TYR A 308 16.42 4.43 -3.58
N GLN A 309 17.57 5.03 -3.91
CA GLN A 309 18.69 4.30 -4.49
C GLN A 309 19.60 3.66 -3.42
N LYS A 310 19.91 2.38 -3.64
CA LYS A 310 20.53 1.47 -2.65
C LYS A 310 21.99 1.78 -2.26
N LEU A 311 22.70 2.68 -2.95
CA LEU A 311 24.18 2.67 -2.94
C LEU A 311 24.89 4.04 -2.89
N SER A 312 24.19 5.15 -2.62
CA SER A 312 24.87 6.46 -2.61
C SER A 312 24.34 7.45 -1.59
N GLY A 313 23.23 7.15 -0.90
CA GLY A 313 22.56 8.11 -0.02
C GLY A 313 21.94 9.30 -0.75
N PHE A 314 21.90 9.27 -2.09
CA PHE A 314 21.28 10.26 -2.94
C PHE A 314 20.34 9.60 -3.93
N SER A 315 19.15 10.17 -4.09
CA SER A 315 18.22 9.85 -5.16
C SER A 315 18.07 11.06 -6.07
N THR A 316 18.21 10.87 -7.38
CA THR A 316 18.21 11.96 -8.37
C THR A 316 17.15 11.70 -9.42
N ILE A 317 16.29 12.70 -9.68
CA ILE A 317 15.26 12.67 -10.71
C ILE A 317 15.44 13.86 -11.63
N ARG A 318 15.52 13.60 -12.93
CA ARG A 318 15.58 14.62 -13.98
C ARG A 318 14.18 14.87 -14.51
N LEU A 319 13.71 16.11 -14.35
CA LEU A 319 12.44 16.59 -14.86
C LEU A 319 12.71 17.45 -16.10
N LYS A 320 11.90 17.26 -17.14
CA LYS A 320 12.01 17.99 -18.41
C LYS A 320 10.66 18.52 -18.82
N ALA A 321 10.65 19.59 -19.61
CA ALA A 321 9.44 20.03 -20.28
C ALA A 321 8.90 18.94 -21.23
N THR A 322 7.58 18.88 -21.39
CA THR A 322 6.92 17.98 -22.33
C THR A 322 5.59 18.55 -22.79
N ASP A 323 5.18 18.23 -24.01
CA ASP A 323 3.83 18.50 -24.52
C ASP A 323 2.89 17.28 -24.36
N THR A 324 3.44 16.14 -23.94
CA THR A 324 2.72 14.87 -23.74
C THR A 324 2.92 14.35 -22.32
N PRO A 325 2.41 15.05 -21.30
CA PRO A 325 2.56 14.62 -19.92
C PRO A 325 1.87 13.28 -19.67
N ASN A 326 2.50 12.45 -18.82
CA ASN A 326 1.93 11.18 -18.37
C ASN A 326 1.79 11.19 -16.85
N TYR A 327 0.91 12.07 -16.35
CA TYR A 327 0.65 12.17 -14.92
C TYR A 327 -0.19 11.00 -14.43
N VAL A 328 0.13 10.50 -13.24
CA VAL A 328 -0.77 9.60 -12.51
C VAL A 328 -1.74 10.44 -11.67
N THR A 329 -2.93 9.91 -11.41
CA THR A 329 -3.98 10.59 -10.66
C THR A 329 -4.34 9.83 -9.39
N ARG A 330 -4.95 10.51 -8.43
CA ARG A 330 -5.57 9.93 -7.23
C ARG A 330 -7.10 9.83 -7.33
N GLU A 331 -7.66 10.11 -8.50
CA GLU A 331 -9.06 9.80 -8.79
C GLU A 331 -9.29 8.28 -8.84
N LEU A 332 -10.51 7.87 -8.50
CA LEU A 332 -10.94 6.49 -8.68
C LEU A 332 -10.93 6.12 -10.18
N PRO A 333 -10.37 4.96 -10.57
CA PRO A 333 -10.46 4.49 -11.94
C PRO A 333 -11.92 4.23 -12.33
N LYS A 334 -12.22 4.30 -13.64
CA LYS A 334 -13.55 4.05 -14.19
C LYS A 334 -13.49 3.01 -15.30
N ILE A 335 -14.42 2.07 -15.26
CA ILE A 335 -14.66 1.13 -16.36
C ILE A 335 -15.45 1.88 -17.43
N LYS A 336 -14.86 2.07 -18.60
CA LYS A 336 -15.51 2.67 -19.77
C LYS A 336 -16.44 1.67 -20.45
N SER A 337 -15.99 0.43 -20.58
CA SER A 337 -16.78 -0.65 -21.18
C SER A 337 -16.32 -2.01 -20.64
N ALA A 338 -17.27 -2.95 -20.55
CA ALA A 338 -17.02 -4.35 -20.23
C ALA A 338 -17.92 -5.23 -21.11
N ALA A 339 -17.35 -6.24 -21.75
CA ALA A 339 -18.08 -7.15 -22.62
C ALA A 339 -17.55 -8.58 -22.53
N LEU A 340 -18.43 -9.51 -22.18
CA LEU A 340 -18.16 -10.95 -22.19
C LEU A 340 -18.49 -11.52 -23.57
N LYS A 341 -17.49 -12.14 -24.23
CA LYS A 341 -17.65 -12.86 -25.50
C LYS A 341 -17.19 -14.29 -25.32
N GLY A 342 -18.14 -15.22 -25.21
CA GLY A 342 -17.85 -16.60 -24.80
C GLY A 342 -17.26 -16.59 -23.39
N THR A 343 -16.07 -17.13 -23.21
CA THR A 343 -15.37 -17.16 -21.90
C THR A 343 -14.40 -15.98 -21.70
N VAL A 344 -14.32 -15.04 -22.64
CA VAL A 344 -13.35 -13.94 -22.62
C VAL A 344 -14.03 -12.62 -22.27
N LEU A 345 -13.67 -12.05 -21.12
CA LEU A 345 -14.08 -10.73 -20.69
C LEU A 345 -13.10 -9.68 -21.20
N ASN A 346 -13.61 -8.72 -21.97
CA ASN A 346 -12.84 -7.57 -22.44
C ASN A 346 -13.27 -6.34 -21.64
N VAL A 347 -12.29 -5.60 -21.12
CA VAL A 347 -12.51 -4.44 -20.23
C VAL A 347 -11.69 -3.26 -20.72
N GLU A 348 -12.31 -2.10 -20.84
CA GLU A 348 -11.65 -0.82 -21.14
C GLU A 348 -11.75 0.12 -19.95
N MET A 349 -10.63 0.72 -19.58
CA MET A 349 -10.46 1.62 -18.44
C MET A 349 -10.13 3.04 -18.91
N ASP A 350 -10.44 4.03 -18.08
CA ASP A 350 -10.06 5.42 -18.31
C ASP A 350 -8.57 5.72 -18.06
N ILE A 351 -7.98 5.02 -17.11
CA ILE A 351 -6.55 5.07 -16.77
C ILE A 351 -5.93 3.67 -16.73
N PRO A 352 -4.59 3.54 -16.82
CA PRO A 352 -3.95 2.24 -16.67
C PRO A 352 -4.19 1.62 -15.29
N THR A 353 -4.77 0.41 -15.25
CA THR A 353 -5.04 -0.34 -14.01
C THR A 353 -4.56 -1.79 -14.11
N LYS A 354 -4.49 -2.45 -12.95
CA LYS A 354 -4.47 -3.92 -12.85
C LYS A 354 -5.87 -4.40 -12.48
N LEU A 355 -6.25 -5.60 -12.90
CA LEU A 355 -7.59 -6.15 -12.67
C LEU A 355 -7.56 -7.47 -11.90
N ALA A 356 -8.57 -7.69 -11.06
CA ALA A 356 -8.99 -8.99 -10.54
C ALA A 356 -10.47 -9.20 -10.87
N ILE A 357 -10.82 -10.37 -11.38
CA ILE A 357 -12.18 -10.72 -11.76
C ILE A 357 -12.73 -11.74 -10.78
N PHE A 358 -13.83 -11.39 -10.15
CA PHE A 358 -14.50 -12.20 -9.16
C PHE A 358 -15.83 -12.70 -9.71
N THR A 359 -16.27 -13.86 -9.22
CA THR A 359 -17.63 -14.34 -9.45
C THR A 359 -18.25 -14.85 -8.17
N THR A 360 -19.57 -14.67 -8.08
CA THR A 360 -20.43 -15.35 -7.10
C THR A 360 -21.50 -16.13 -7.85
N ASP A 361 -22.20 -17.07 -7.20
CA ASP A 361 -23.50 -17.50 -7.72
C ASP A 361 -24.41 -16.27 -7.88
N THR A 362 -25.32 -16.31 -8.87
CA THR A 362 -26.25 -15.21 -9.11
C THR A 362 -27.01 -14.84 -7.82
N ASN A 363 -26.94 -13.57 -7.45
CA ASN A 363 -27.52 -12.99 -6.22
C ASN A 363 -26.95 -13.51 -4.89
N ALA A 364 -25.85 -14.27 -4.92
CA ALA A 364 -25.17 -14.65 -3.69
C ALA A 364 -24.43 -13.46 -3.06
N GLN A 365 -24.04 -13.64 -1.80
CA GLN A 365 -23.34 -12.61 -1.03
C GLN A 365 -21.89 -12.47 -1.49
N LEU A 366 -21.32 -11.26 -1.41
CA LEU A 366 -19.95 -11.00 -1.87
C LEU A 366 -18.87 -11.82 -1.14
N TYR A 367 -19.10 -12.19 0.13
CA TYR A 367 -18.15 -13.03 0.87
C TYR A 367 -18.04 -14.46 0.32
N THR A 368 -18.91 -14.87 -0.61
CA THR A 368 -18.80 -16.15 -1.33
C THR A 368 -18.02 -16.03 -2.65
N ALA A 369 -17.45 -14.85 -2.92
CA ALA A 369 -16.74 -14.60 -4.16
C ALA A 369 -15.54 -15.53 -4.35
N SER A 370 -15.32 -15.90 -5.61
CA SER A 370 -14.14 -16.64 -6.06
C SER A 370 -13.45 -15.86 -7.17
N VAL A 371 -12.13 -16.01 -7.28
CA VAL A 371 -11.37 -15.33 -8.34
C VAL A 371 -11.29 -16.22 -9.58
N VAL A 372 -11.73 -15.70 -10.72
CA VAL A 372 -11.76 -16.42 -12.00
C VAL A 372 -10.70 -15.92 -12.99
N GLY A 373 -10.08 -14.77 -12.72
CA GLY A 373 -8.98 -14.26 -13.54
C GLY A 373 -8.35 -13.00 -12.97
N ARG A 374 -7.12 -12.69 -13.40
CA ARG A 374 -6.39 -11.47 -13.06
C ARG A 374 -5.64 -10.93 -14.28
N SER A 375 -5.42 -9.62 -14.29
CA SER A 375 -4.47 -8.94 -15.18
C SER A 375 -3.53 -8.08 -14.35
N ASN A 376 -2.36 -8.60 -14.03
CA ASN A 376 -1.38 -7.97 -13.14
C ASN A 376 -0.42 -6.98 -13.83
N ILE A 377 -0.79 -6.50 -15.02
CA ILE A 377 -0.06 -5.50 -15.80
C ILE A 377 -0.92 -4.25 -15.90
N PHE A 378 -0.32 -3.08 -15.62
CA PHE A 378 -1.01 -1.80 -15.80
C PHE A 378 -1.32 -1.56 -17.28
N ASN A 379 -2.60 -1.57 -17.64
CA ASN A 379 -3.07 -1.31 -19.00
C ASN A 379 -4.42 -0.59 -18.97
N THR A 380 -4.81 0.06 -20.07
CA THR A 380 -6.16 0.60 -20.25
C THR A 380 -7.10 -0.40 -20.89
N THR A 381 -6.57 -1.47 -21.48
CA THR A 381 -7.36 -2.51 -22.14
C THR A 381 -6.93 -3.88 -21.64
N HIS A 382 -7.91 -4.68 -21.23
CA HIS A 382 -7.68 -6.02 -20.69
C HIS A 382 -8.55 -7.03 -21.44
N SER A 383 -7.98 -8.22 -21.65
CA SER A 383 -8.69 -9.39 -22.18
C SER A 383 -8.34 -10.58 -21.30
N ILE A 384 -9.33 -11.11 -20.59
CA ILE A 384 -9.13 -12.13 -19.56
C ILE A 384 -10.08 -13.30 -19.84
N ASN A 385 -9.53 -14.51 -19.96
CA ASN A 385 -10.36 -15.71 -20.03
C ASN A 385 -10.84 -16.08 -18.63
N ILE A 386 -12.12 -15.89 -18.36
CA ILE A 386 -12.75 -16.10 -17.04
C ILE A 386 -13.53 -17.41 -16.97
N ARG A 387 -13.35 -18.29 -17.97
CA ARG A 387 -14.04 -19.58 -18.12
C ARG A 387 -15.56 -19.41 -18.22
N ASP A 388 -16.30 -20.50 -18.06
CA ASP A 388 -17.76 -20.48 -18.05
C ASP A 388 -18.28 -19.82 -16.77
N THR A 389 -19.11 -18.80 -16.94
CA THR A 389 -19.74 -18.02 -15.86
C THR A 389 -21.26 -18.13 -15.90
N THR A 390 -21.79 -19.21 -16.46
CA THR A 390 -23.23 -19.50 -16.44
C THR A 390 -23.77 -19.48 -15.00
N ASN A 391 -24.86 -18.74 -14.76
CA ASN A 391 -25.46 -18.52 -13.44
C ASN A 391 -24.53 -17.87 -12.40
N LYS A 392 -23.60 -17.02 -12.85
CA LYS A 392 -22.72 -16.24 -11.98
C LYS A 392 -22.93 -14.75 -12.16
N ASP A 393 -22.80 -14.02 -11.06
CA ASP A 393 -22.57 -12.58 -11.11
C ASP A 393 -21.06 -12.32 -11.27
N ILE A 394 -20.68 -11.37 -12.13
CA ILE A 394 -19.28 -11.03 -12.41
C ILE A 394 -18.96 -9.66 -11.81
N TYR A 395 -17.82 -9.58 -11.13
CA TYR A 395 -17.32 -8.33 -10.55
C TYR A 395 -15.91 -8.05 -11.03
N ILE A 396 -15.66 -6.81 -11.44
CA ILE A 396 -14.36 -6.32 -11.87
C ILE A 396 -13.78 -5.46 -10.74
N GLY A 397 -12.73 -5.96 -10.09
CA GLY A 397 -11.87 -5.17 -9.23
C GLY A 397 -10.77 -4.51 -10.07
N ALA A 398 -10.67 -3.17 -10.04
CA ALA A 398 -9.63 -2.43 -10.76
C ALA A 398 -8.78 -1.61 -9.78
N ASN A 399 -7.45 -1.62 -9.95
CA ASN A 399 -6.51 -0.89 -9.08
C ASN A 399 -5.53 -0.04 -9.91
N SER A 400 -5.41 1.24 -9.57
CA SER A 400 -4.53 2.20 -10.25
C SER A 400 -3.09 2.18 -9.70
N LYS A 401 -2.17 2.88 -10.37
CA LYS A 401 -0.78 3.04 -9.92
C LYS A 401 -0.64 3.77 -8.57
N THR A 402 -1.64 4.54 -8.18
CA THR A 402 -1.72 5.29 -6.91
C THR A 402 -2.61 4.58 -5.88
N LYS A 403 -2.87 3.29 -6.10
CA LYS A 403 -3.68 2.42 -5.24
C LYS A 403 -5.12 2.89 -5.03
N GLN A 404 -5.66 3.59 -6.02
CA GLN A 404 -7.09 3.88 -6.08
C GLN A 404 -7.79 2.72 -6.75
N SER A 405 -8.82 2.19 -6.09
CA SER A 405 -9.49 0.98 -6.52
C SER A 405 -11.00 1.10 -6.51
N ILE A 406 -11.63 0.30 -7.36
CA ILE A 406 -13.08 0.13 -7.44
C ILE A 406 -13.42 -1.35 -7.54
N LEU A 407 -14.66 -1.69 -7.18
CA LEU A 407 -15.32 -2.94 -7.55
C LEU A 407 -16.62 -2.60 -8.28
N GLN A 408 -16.83 -3.18 -9.45
CA GLN A 408 -18.06 -2.98 -10.23
C GLN A 408 -18.64 -4.32 -10.69
N LYS A 409 -19.93 -4.55 -10.44
CA LYS A 409 -20.69 -5.66 -11.03
C LYS A 409 -20.97 -5.36 -12.50
N VAL A 410 -20.79 -6.32 -13.40
CA VAL A 410 -20.97 -6.17 -14.86
C VAL A 410 -21.92 -7.18 -15.47
#